data_AF-A0A9P5QS54-F1
#
_entry.id   AF-A0A9P5QS54-F1
#
_cell.length_a   1.000
_cell.length_b   1.000
_cell.length_c   1.000
_cell.angle_alpha   90.00
_cell.angle_beta   90.00
_cell.angle_gamma   90.00
#
_symmetry.space_group_name_H-M   'P 1'
#
loop_
_entity.id
_entity.type
_entity.pdbx_description
1 polymer ?
#
loop_
_entity_poly.entity_id
_entity_poly.type
_entity_poly.pdbx_seq_one_letter_code
_entity_poly.pdbx_strand_id
1 'polypeptide(L)'
;MYIILRPTRSYGPIQNAIAVLNLLSLLVGMILLCVGTFVYFAPGAVFVTSTLLPHLILVLGATISLVSFLGYYGAMNEKRWILWIHGLALLIAIALQITVGAIAFVYRNQGNEVLDKTWERVYRSDPRVIQDLETFFQCCGFEHVLDRPVPMTCALDHHFMTGCRESIHTAFQDSLQAIGVIGAILGGIELVCLLGAAVLFHRFDKQRYQRDREEGEASLVRALLEAQNIDRQIDGARRQIEYEALAEQVRAQALARAHEEGLFDSRVGGQGRSGSRDPPPYGTFDRSSAASRQKPNGY
;
A
#
# COMPACT_ATOMS: atom_id res chain seq x y z
N MET A 1 -24.78 16.84 -14.40
CA MET A 1 -24.13 16.16 -13.26
C MET A 1 -24.15 14.66 -13.55
N TYR A 2 -23.10 14.14 -14.19
CA TYR A 2 -22.98 12.71 -14.44
C TYR A 2 -22.68 12.04 -13.10
N ILE A 3 -23.71 11.49 -12.48
CA ILE A 3 -23.55 10.55 -11.38
C ILE A 3 -22.92 9.32 -12.03
N ILE A 4 -21.60 9.21 -11.93
CA ILE A 4 -20.89 7.96 -12.15
C ILE A 4 -21.42 7.04 -11.06
N LEU A 5 -22.50 6.31 -11.35
CA LEU A 5 -22.90 5.13 -10.61
C LEU A 5 -21.72 4.18 -10.73
N ARG A 6 -20.77 4.24 -9.77
CA ARG A 6 -19.80 3.18 -9.59
C ARG A 6 -20.65 1.92 -9.43
N PRO A 7 -20.54 0.95 -10.34
CA PRO A 7 -21.35 -0.25 -10.25
C PRO A 7 -21.09 -0.85 -8.87
N THR A 8 -22.14 -1.03 -8.08
CA THR A 8 -22.11 -1.76 -6.80
C THR A 8 -21.68 -3.18 -7.12
N ARG A 9 -20.37 -3.39 -7.08
CA ARG A 9 -19.72 -4.59 -7.58
C ARG A 9 -20.07 -5.76 -6.66
N SER A 10 -20.46 -6.89 -7.25
CA SER A 10 -20.79 -8.19 -6.62
C SER A 10 -19.70 -8.78 -5.69
N TYR A 11 -18.61 -8.06 -5.43
CA TYR A 11 -17.45 -8.47 -4.65
C TYR A 11 -17.40 -7.82 -3.25
N GLY A 12 -18.47 -7.11 -2.88
CA GLY A 12 -18.67 -6.49 -1.57
C GLY A 12 -18.39 -7.40 -0.36
N PRO A 13 -18.77 -8.69 -0.30
CA PRO A 13 -18.67 -9.42 0.97
C PRO A 13 -17.23 -9.64 1.45
N ILE A 14 -16.28 -10.00 0.56
CA ILE A 14 -14.88 -10.22 0.95
C ILE A 14 -14.21 -8.91 1.36
N GLN A 15 -14.42 -7.85 0.56
CA GLN A 15 -13.88 -6.52 0.83
C GLN A 15 -14.44 -5.94 2.13
N ASN A 16 -15.75 -6.09 2.34
CA ASN A 16 -16.42 -5.65 3.57
C ASN A 16 -15.96 -6.47 4.77
N ALA A 17 -15.79 -7.79 4.65
CA ALA A 17 -15.31 -8.64 5.73
C ALA A 17 -13.89 -8.24 6.17
N ILE A 18 -12.96 -8.05 5.22
CA ILE A 18 -11.59 -7.60 5.51
C ILE A 18 -11.62 -6.21 6.14
N ALA A 19 -12.44 -5.30 5.62
CA ALA A 19 -12.55 -3.95 6.18
C ALA A 19 -13.11 -3.97 7.61
N VAL A 20 -14.13 -4.78 7.90
CA VAL A 20 -14.71 -4.91 9.24
C VAL A 20 -13.71 -5.53 10.22
N LEU A 21 -13.03 -6.62 9.83
CA LEU A 21 -12.02 -7.26 10.67
C LEU A 21 -10.87 -6.30 11.02
N ASN A 22 -10.38 -5.55 10.03
CA ASN A 22 -9.36 -4.53 10.25
C ASN A 22 -9.89 -3.35 11.07
N LEU A 23 -11.14 -2.94 10.91
CA LEU A 23 -11.74 -1.87 11.72
C LEU A 23 -11.87 -2.28 13.19
N LEU A 24 -12.31 -3.51 13.46
CA LEU A 24 -12.36 -4.04 14.83
C LEU A 24 -10.96 -4.12 15.44
N SER A 25 -9.96 -4.57 14.68
CA SER A 25 -8.57 -4.65 15.12
C SER A 25 -7.97 -3.26 15.38
N LEU A 26 -8.36 -2.25 14.59
CA LEU A 26 -7.99 -0.86 14.81
C LEU A 26 -8.56 -0.35 16.13
N LEU A 27 -9.83 -0.64 16.45
CA LEU A 27 -10.43 -0.25 17.73
C LEU A 27 -9.68 -0.88 18.91
N VAL A 28 -9.33 -2.16 18.82
CA VAL A 28 -8.52 -2.83 19.84
C VAL A 28 -7.15 -2.17 20.00
N GLY A 29 -6.45 -1.86 18.89
CA GLY A 29 -5.17 -1.15 18.92
C GLY A 29 -5.26 0.23 19.57
N MET A 30 -6.32 0.99 19.29
CA MET A 30 -6.57 2.30 19.89
C MET A 30 -6.85 2.18 21.40
N ILE A 31 -7.59 1.16 21.84
CA ILE A 31 -7.82 0.88 23.26
C ILE A 31 -6.49 0.58 23.95
N LEU A 32 -5.64 -0.26 23.35
CA LEU A 32 -4.31 -0.58 23.90
C LEU A 32 -3.42 0.67 24.02
N LEU A 33 -3.47 1.58 23.06
CA LEU A 33 -2.76 2.86 23.15
C LEU A 33 -3.27 3.73 24.29
N CYS A 34 -4.59 3.82 24.47
CA CYS A 34 -5.18 4.56 25.59
C CYS A 34 -4.77 3.97 26.94
N VAL A 35 -4.88 2.64 27.09
CA VAL A 35 -4.48 1.94 28.32
C VAL A 35 -2.97 2.10 28.57
N GLY A 36 -2.14 1.89 27.54
CA GLY A 36 -0.68 2.03 27.66
C GLY A 36 -0.27 3.45 28.05
N THR A 37 -0.91 4.46 27.48
CA THR A 37 -0.65 5.87 27.83
C THR A 37 -1.09 6.17 29.26
N PHE A 38 -2.26 5.68 29.68
CA PHE A 38 -2.74 5.84 31.04
C PHE A 38 -1.78 5.20 32.06
N VAL A 39 -1.35 3.96 31.82
CA VAL A 39 -0.40 3.25 32.69
C VAL A 39 0.96 3.96 32.72
N TYR A 40 1.41 4.52 31.59
CA TYR A 40 2.68 5.24 31.51
C TYR A 40 2.68 6.53 32.35
N PHE A 41 1.58 7.27 32.37
CA PHE A 41 1.50 8.58 33.04
C PHE A 41 0.90 8.54 34.45
N ALA A 42 0.23 7.47 34.88
CA ALA A 42 -0.42 7.40 36.19
C ALA A 42 0.61 7.25 37.34
N PRO A 43 0.84 8.29 38.15
CA PRO A 43 1.73 8.20 39.30
C PRO A 43 1.04 7.39 40.40
N GLY A 44 1.56 6.18 40.69
CA GLY A 44 1.02 5.26 41.70
C GLY A 44 0.49 3.93 41.17
N ALA A 45 0.29 3.78 39.85
CA ALA A 45 -0.08 2.49 39.24
C ALA A 45 1.13 1.55 39.05
N VAL A 46 2.34 2.08 39.20
CA VAL A 46 3.61 1.41 38.88
C VAL A 46 4.44 1.29 40.16
N PHE A 47 3.98 0.45 41.09
CA PHE A 47 4.83 -0.03 42.19
C PHE A 47 5.34 -1.46 41.95
N VAL A 48 4.89 -2.12 40.87
CA VAL A 48 5.15 -3.57 40.64
C VAL A 48 5.56 -3.88 39.19
N THR A 49 5.49 -2.92 38.25
CA THR A 49 5.80 -3.20 36.84
C THR A 49 7.06 -2.47 36.40
N SER A 50 8.03 -3.26 35.94
CA SER A 50 9.24 -2.77 35.26
C SER A 50 8.88 -1.74 34.20
N THR A 51 9.71 -0.70 34.06
CA THR A 51 9.52 0.39 33.08
C THR A 51 9.26 -0.09 31.65
N LEU A 52 9.66 -1.33 31.32
CA LEU A 52 9.48 -1.95 30.02
C LEU A 52 8.02 -2.26 29.66
N LEU A 53 7.18 -2.66 30.62
CA LEU A 53 5.81 -3.11 30.33
C LEU A 53 4.93 -2.05 29.62
N PRO A 54 4.82 -0.80 30.10
CA PRO A 54 4.01 0.22 29.41
C PRO A 54 4.56 0.55 28.02
N HIS A 55 5.87 0.53 27.81
CA HIS A 55 6.46 0.74 26.49
C HIS A 55 6.07 -0.38 25.50
N LEU A 56 6.07 -1.65 25.95
CA LEU A 56 5.66 -2.78 25.13
C LEU A 56 4.18 -2.67 24.71
N ILE A 57 3.29 -2.30 25.64
CA ILE A 57 1.86 -2.09 25.34
C ILE A 57 1.68 -0.98 24.31
N LEU A 58 2.40 0.14 24.44
CA LEU A 58 2.33 1.25 23.49
C LEU A 58 2.83 0.85 22.09
N VAL A 59 3.99 0.19 21.99
CA VAL A 59 4.53 -0.26 20.70
C VAL A 59 3.60 -1.29 20.04
N LEU A 60 3.07 -2.23 20.82
CA LEU A 60 2.13 -3.23 20.33
C LEU A 60 0.81 -2.58 19.86
N GLY A 61 0.23 -1.68 20.65
CA GLY A 61 -0.97 -0.94 20.27
C GLY A 61 -0.77 -0.09 19.00
N ALA A 62 0.37 0.60 18.89
CA ALA A 62 0.71 1.42 17.72
C ALA A 62 0.85 0.57 16.45
N THR A 63 1.55 -0.56 16.53
CA THR A 63 1.76 -1.46 15.40
C THR A 63 0.45 -2.10 14.95
N ILE A 64 -0.38 -2.59 15.87
CA ILE A 64 -1.71 -3.13 15.56
C ILE A 64 -2.58 -2.05 14.88
N SER A 65 -2.63 -0.84 15.43
CA SER A 65 -3.39 0.27 14.84
C SER A 65 -2.90 0.63 13.44
N LEU A 66 -1.59 0.70 13.22
CA LEU A 66 -1.03 1.03 11.90
C LEU A 66 -1.36 -0.05 10.86
N VAL A 67 -1.10 -1.33 11.17
CA VAL A 67 -1.36 -2.44 10.25
C VAL A 67 -2.84 -2.55 9.93
N SER A 68 -3.71 -2.36 10.93
CA SER A 68 -5.17 -2.37 10.79
C SER A 68 -5.67 -1.21 9.94
N PHE A 69 -5.13 0.00 10.14
CA PHE A 69 -5.46 1.16 9.31
C PHE A 69 -5.11 0.93 7.84
N LEU A 70 -3.93 0.38 7.57
CA LEU A 70 -3.50 0.03 6.21
C LEU A 70 -4.41 -1.04 5.58
N GLY A 71 -4.85 -2.03 6.36
CA GLY A 71 -5.78 -3.06 5.90
C GLY A 71 -7.15 -2.49 5.55
N TYR A 72 -7.73 -1.66 6.42
CA TYR A 72 -9.00 -0.99 6.17
C TYR A 72 -8.93 -0.04 4.95
N TYR A 73 -7.92 0.84 4.93
CA TYR A 73 -7.75 1.81 3.85
C TYR A 73 -7.41 1.13 2.52
N GLY A 74 -6.59 0.08 2.55
CA GLY A 74 -6.23 -0.73 1.39
C GLY A 74 -7.43 -1.47 0.79
N ALA A 75 -8.32 -1.99 1.64
CA ALA A 75 -9.57 -2.61 1.20
C ALA A 75 -10.53 -1.59 0.57
N MET A 76 -10.63 -0.36 1.10
CA MET A 76 -11.59 0.64 0.61
C MET A 76 -11.13 1.44 -0.63
N ASN A 77 -9.83 1.74 -0.75
CA ASN A 77 -9.35 2.69 -1.77
C ASN A 77 -8.73 2.04 -3.02
N GLU A 78 -8.79 0.71 -3.13
CA GLU A 78 -8.24 -0.07 -4.27
C GLU A 78 -6.75 0.23 -4.58
N LYS A 79 -6.01 0.80 -3.61
CA LYS A 79 -4.59 1.14 -3.74
C LYS A 79 -3.74 -0.09 -3.46
N ARG A 80 -3.28 -0.75 -4.52
CA ARG A 80 -2.46 -1.98 -4.43
C ARG A 80 -1.23 -1.86 -3.56
N TRP A 81 -0.53 -0.73 -3.63
CA TRP A 81 0.66 -0.48 -2.81
C TRP A 81 0.35 -0.59 -1.32
N ILE A 82 -0.79 -0.04 -0.88
CA ILE A 82 -1.22 -0.08 0.51
C ILE A 82 -1.59 -1.52 0.92
N LEU A 83 -2.29 -2.24 0.04
CA LEU A 83 -2.65 -3.64 0.28
C LEU A 83 -1.40 -4.56 0.31
N TRP A 84 -0.39 -4.26 -0.49
CA TRP A 84 0.89 -4.98 -0.50
C TRP A 84 1.66 -4.74 0.79
N ILE A 85 1.74 -3.50 1.27
CA ILE A 85 2.38 -3.17 2.56
C ILE A 85 1.63 -3.86 3.70
N HIS A 86 0.29 -3.85 3.69
CA HIS A 86 -0.51 -4.59 4.69
C HIS A 86 -0.22 -6.09 4.66
N GLY A 87 -0.18 -6.72 3.49
CA GLY A 87 0.16 -8.13 3.35
C GLY A 87 1.58 -8.46 3.82
N LEU A 88 2.56 -7.60 3.51
CA LEU A 88 3.94 -7.75 3.98
C LEU A 88 4.03 -7.63 5.50
N ALA A 89 3.31 -6.68 6.11
CA ALA A 89 3.28 -6.52 7.56
C ALA A 89 2.68 -7.75 8.26
N LEU A 90 1.60 -8.32 7.72
CA LEU A 90 1.02 -9.58 8.22
C LEU A 90 1.99 -10.76 8.10
N LEU A 91 2.72 -10.85 6.97
CA LEU A 91 3.71 -11.90 6.79
C LEU A 91 4.83 -11.81 7.84
N ILE A 92 5.30 -10.60 8.14
CA ILE A 92 6.30 -10.35 9.19
C ILE A 92 5.73 -10.72 10.56
N ALA A 93 4.47 -10.36 10.86
CA ALA A 93 3.81 -10.71 12.11
C ALA A 93 3.73 -12.23 12.32
N ILE A 94 3.31 -12.98 11.30
CA ILE A 94 3.27 -14.45 11.34
C ILE A 94 4.67 -15.02 11.59
N ALA A 95 5.70 -14.51 10.90
CA ALA A 95 7.07 -14.97 11.09
C ALA A 95 7.58 -14.70 12.53
N LEU A 96 7.28 -13.53 13.09
CA LEU A 96 7.60 -13.19 14.47
C LEU A 96 6.86 -14.10 15.45
N GLN A 97 5.58 -14.39 15.20
CA GLN A 97 4.78 -15.26 16.05
C GLN A 97 5.32 -16.69 16.08
N ILE A 98 5.71 -17.23 14.93
CA ILE A 98 6.37 -18.54 14.83
C ILE A 98 7.72 -18.51 15.56
N THR A 99 8.51 -17.44 15.41
CA THR A 99 9.81 -17.30 16.06
C THR A 99 9.68 -17.27 17.58
N VAL A 100 8.77 -16.45 18.11
CA VAL A 100 8.49 -16.39 19.55
C VAL A 100 7.97 -17.73 20.07
N GLY A 101 7.06 -18.37 19.33
CA GLY A 101 6.56 -19.70 19.68
C GLY A 101 7.67 -20.77 19.71
N ALA A 102 8.59 -20.75 18.75
CA ALA A 102 9.72 -21.67 18.68
C ALA A 102 10.70 -21.43 19.85
N ILE A 103 11.03 -20.18 20.15
CA ILE A 103 11.86 -19.81 21.31
C ILE A 103 11.19 -20.33 22.59
N ALA A 104 9.90 -20.02 22.80
CA ALA A 104 9.16 -20.48 23.97
C ALA A 104 9.19 -22.01 24.09
N PHE A 105 9.05 -22.74 22.97
CA PHE A 105 9.09 -24.20 22.96
C PHE A 105 10.47 -24.77 23.32
N VAL A 106 11.57 -24.16 22.86
CA VAL A 106 12.93 -24.63 23.17
C VAL A 106 13.25 -24.38 24.65
N TYR A 107 12.95 -23.19 25.15
CA TYR A 107 13.27 -22.81 26.52
C TYR A 107 12.36 -23.44 27.59
N ARG A 108 11.25 -24.08 27.21
CA ARG A 108 10.37 -24.77 28.17
C ARG A 108 11.08 -25.83 29.01
N ASN A 109 12.12 -26.48 28.47
CA ASN A 109 12.88 -27.53 29.17
C ASN A 109 14.21 -27.04 29.77
N GLN A 110 14.83 -26.02 29.16
CA GLN A 110 16.11 -25.44 29.63
C GLN A 110 15.90 -24.23 30.57
N GLY A 111 14.64 -23.82 30.79
CA GLY A 111 14.28 -22.62 31.53
C GLY A 111 14.87 -22.58 32.92
N ASN A 112 14.93 -23.71 33.63
CA ASN A 112 15.41 -23.75 35.03
C ASN A 112 16.84 -23.24 35.20
N GLU A 113 17.79 -23.65 34.34
CA GLU A 113 19.19 -23.21 34.45
C GLU A 113 19.35 -21.74 34.06
N VAL A 114 18.60 -21.28 33.05
CA VAL A 114 18.58 -19.87 32.64
C VAL A 114 17.97 -19.01 33.74
N LEU A 115 16.92 -19.49 34.39
CA LEU A 115 16.20 -18.81 35.45
C LEU A 115 17.08 -18.68 36.70
N ASP A 116 17.81 -19.72 37.09
CA ASP A 116 18.76 -19.67 38.21
C ASP A 116 19.88 -18.65 37.95
N LYS A 117 20.51 -18.69 36.77
CA LYS A 117 21.55 -17.72 36.38
C LYS A 117 21.02 -16.29 36.35
N THR A 118 19.77 -16.11 35.95
CA THR A 118 19.11 -14.80 35.91
C THR A 118 18.77 -14.33 37.32
N TRP A 119 18.26 -15.22 38.17
CA TRP A 119 17.98 -14.96 39.58
C TRP A 119 19.25 -14.50 40.30
N GLU A 120 20.37 -15.22 40.13
CA GLU A 120 21.66 -14.84 40.71
C GLU A 120 22.13 -13.45 40.25
N ARG A 121 21.98 -13.15 38.96
CA ARG A 121 22.38 -11.85 38.41
C ARG A 121 21.55 -10.72 39.02
N VAL A 122 20.23 -10.90 39.05
CA VAL A 122 19.28 -9.88 39.56
C VAL A 122 19.44 -9.71 41.07
N TYR A 123 19.61 -10.81 41.81
CA TYR A 123 19.89 -10.79 43.24
C TYR A 123 21.10 -9.91 43.59
N ARG A 124 22.17 -9.97 42.78
CA ARG A 124 23.37 -9.13 42.96
C ARG A 124 23.22 -7.69 42.47
N SER A 125 22.48 -7.46 41.39
CA SER A 125 22.39 -6.14 40.76
C SER A 125 21.29 -5.26 41.34
N ASP A 126 20.11 -5.84 41.60
CA ASP A 126 18.93 -5.14 42.07
C ASP A 126 18.04 -6.06 42.92
N PRO A 127 18.30 -6.18 44.23
CA PRO A 127 17.56 -7.08 45.11
C PRO A 127 16.09 -6.67 45.28
N ARG A 128 15.69 -5.43 44.95
CA ARG A 128 14.28 -5.02 45.01
C ARG A 128 13.42 -5.80 44.02
N VAL A 129 13.97 -6.11 42.85
CA VAL A 129 13.28 -6.92 41.85
C VAL A 129 13.02 -8.33 42.36
N ILE A 130 13.94 -8.92 43.14
CA ILE A 130 13.73 -10.21 43.79
C ILE A 130 12.59 -10.13 44.80
N GLN A 131 12.59 -9.09 45.65
CA GLN A 131 11.52 -8.87 46.63
C GLN A 131 10.14 -8.72 45.96
N ASP A 132 10.06 -7.99 44.85
CA ASP A 132 8.83 -7.83 44.08
C ASP A 132 8.37 -9.16 43.47
N LEU A 133 9.31 -9.96 42.94
CA LEU A 133 9.03 -11.29 42.39
C LEU A 133 8.55 -12.28 43.47
N GLU A 134 9.20 -12.30 44.62
CA GLU A 134 8.83 -13.12 45.78
C GLU A 134 7.41 -12.79 46.26
N THR A 135 7.09 -11.50 46.34
CA THR A 135 5.74 -11.03 46.71
C THR A 135 4.70 -11.37 45.62
N PHE A 136 5.05 -11.19 44.36
CA PHE A 136 4.14 -11.43 43.23
C PHE A 136 3.79 -12.91 43.05
N PHE A 137 4.79 -13.80 43.17
CA PHE A 137 4.62 -15.25 43.03
C PHE A 137 4.34 -15.97 44.36
N GLN A 138 4.23 -15.22 45.47
CA GLN A 138 3.95 -15.73 46.81
C GLN A 138 4.89 -16.86 47.24
N CYS A 139 6.19 -16.62 47.08
CA CYS A 139 7.28 -17.58 47.32
C CYS A 139 8.48 -16.86 47.96
N CYS A 140 9.41 -17.61 48.54
CA CYS A 140 10.67 -17.05 49.04
C CYS A 140 11.85 -17.88 48.56
N GLY A 141 12.95 -17.23 48.22
CA GLY A 141 14.16 -17.85 47.68
C GLY A 141 13.94 -18.54 46.33
N PHE A 142 15.01 -18.97 45.67
CA PHE A 142 14.90 -19.58 44.34
C PHE A 142 14.53 -21.07 44.40
N GLU A 143 15.47 -21.95 44.76
CA GLU A 143 15.19 -23.39 44.89
C GLU A 143 14.39 -23.73 46.15
N HIS A 144 14.67 -23.04 47.25
CA HIS A 144 14.04 -23.24 48.56
C HIS A 144 14.02 -21.92 49.34
N VAL A 145 13.23 -21.87 50.41
CA VAL A 145 12.91 -20.63 51.17
C VAL A 145 14.11 -19.90 51.79
N LEU A 146 15.27 -20.55 51.87
CA LEU A 146 16.52 -19.98 52.38
C LEU A 146 17.56 -19.70 51.27
N ASP A 147 17.26 -20.04 50.01
CA ASP A 147 18.17 -19.82 48.88
C ASP A 147 18.03 -18.40 48.32
N ARG A 148 18.94 -17.51 48.75
CA ARG A 148 19.02 -16.10 48.30
C ARG A 148 17.68 -15.34 48.40
N PRO A 149 16.96 -15.37 49.55
CA PRO A 149 15.71 -14.61 49.71
C PRO A 149 15.94 -13.12 49.95
N VAL A 150 14.95 -12.26 49.62
CA VAL A 150 15.00 -10.82 49.85
C VAL A 150 13.67 -10.24 50.38
N PRO A 151 13.58 -9.79 51.65
CA PRO A 151 14.61 -9.82 52.69
C PRO A 151 14.84 -11.24 53.22
N MET A 152 15.91 -11.42 54.00
CA MET A 152 16.21 -12.72 54.65
C MET A 152 15.07 -13.24 55.54
N THR A 153 14.16 -12.36 55.98
CA THR A 153 12.98 -12.69 56.78
C THR A 153 11.74 -13.01 55.95
N CYS A 154 11.80 -13.02 54.61
CA CYS A 154 10.65 -13.25 53.71
C CYS A 154 9.74 -14.40 54.17
N ALA A 155 10.32 -15.57 54.44
CA ALA A 155 9.57 -16.76 54.83
C ALA A 155 8.87 -16.61 56.20
N LEU A 156 9.47 -15.83 57.11
CA LEU A 156 8.91 -15.58 58.44
C LEU A 156 7.81 -14.50 58.39
N ASP A 157 8.02 -13.45 57.61
CA ASP A 157 7.11 -12.32 57.53
C ASP A 157 5.83 -12.71 56.75
N HIS A 158 5.99 -13.42 55.64
CA HIS A 158 4.88 -13.75 54.73
C HIS A 158 4.35 -15.19 54.87
N HIS A 159 5.04 -16.05 55.63
CA HIS A 159 4.67 -17.47 55.79
C HIS A 159 4.64 -18.26 54.47
N PHE A 160 5.42 -17.84 53.46
CA PHE A 160 5.58 -18.59 52.22
C PHE A 160 6.53 -19.77 52.43
N MET A 161 6.05 -20.98 52.13
CA MET A 161 6.76 -22.25 52.42
C MET A 161 7.36 -22.91 51.17
N THR A 162 7.27 -22.26 50.01
CA THR A 162 7.73 -22.79 48.72
C THR A 162 8.80 -21.90 48.11
N GLY A 163 9.77 -22.53 47.43
CA GLY A 163 10.76 -21.83 46.61
C GLY A 163 10.12 -21.28 45.33
N CYS A 164 10.60 -20.13 44.87
CA CYS A 164 10.04 -19.46 43.69
C CYS A 164 10.19 -20.24 42.40
N ARG A 165 11.15 -21.17 42.31
CA ARG A 165 11.31 -22.03 41.12
C ARG A 165 10.02 -22.75 40.75
N GLU A 166 9.31 -23.34 41.72
CA GLU A 166 8.10 -24.12 41.46
C GLU A 166 6.88 -23.24 41.18
N SER A 167 6.71 -22.15 41.93
CA SER A 167 5.65 -21.16 41.68
C SER A 167 5.80 -20.50 40.31
N ILE A 168 7.02 -20.11 39.93
CA ILE A 168 7.31 -19.54 38.63
C ILE A 168 7.07 -20.58 37.54
N HIS A 169 7.58 -21.80 37.68
CA HIS A 169 7.42 -22.83 36.64
C HIS A 169 5.93 -23.16 36.39
N THR A 170 5.13 -23.27 37.44
CA THR A 170 3.68 -23.53 37.34
C THR A 170 2.96 -22.35 36.70
N ALA A 171 3.22 -21.12 37.17
CA ALA A 171 2.63 -19.92 36.61
C ALA A 171 2.99 -19.72 35.12
N PHE A 172 4.23 -20.03 34.74
CA PHE A 172 4.67 -19.99 33.35
C PHE A 172 4.01 -21.07 32.50
N GLN A 173 3.86 -22.31 32.97
CA GLN A 173 3.19 -23.36 32.19
C GLN A 173 1.73 -23.02 31.91
N ASP A 174 0.99 -22.57 32.91
CA ASP A 174 -0.41 -22.19 32.75
C ASP A 174 -0.56 -20.97 31.82
N SER A 175 0.31 -19.98 31.99
CA SER A 175 0.31 -18.78 31.15
C SER A 175 0.75 -19.07 29.71
N LEU A 176 1.77 -19.91 29.49
CA LEU A 176 2.26 -20.29 28.17
C LEU A 176 1.19 -21.05 27.37
N GLN A 177 0.39 -21.89 28.03
CA GLN A 177 -0.72 -22.56 27.37
C GLN A 177 -1.78 -21.54 26.90
N ALA A 178 -2.17 -20.59 27.75
CA ALA A 178 -3.11 -19.54 27.38
C ALA A 178 -2.57 -18.64 26.25
N ILE A 179 -1.33 -18.18 26.37
CA ILE A 179 -0.63 -17.37 25.36
C ILE A 179 -0.52 -18.14 24.04
N GLY A 180 -0.22 -19.45 24.11
CA GLY A 180 -0.14 -20.31 22.94
C GLY A 180 -1.47 -20.43 22.20
N VAL A 181 -2.58 -20.63 22.92
CA VAL A 181 -3.93 -20.69 22.31
C VAL A 181 -4.32 -19.35 21.69
N ILE A 182 -4.13 -18.25 22.43
CA ILE A 182 -4.41 -16.89 21.91
C ILE A 182 -3.55 -16.61 20.67
N GLY A 183 -2.28 -17.01 20.72
CA GLY A 183 -1.36 -16.88 19.59
C GLY A 183 -1.83 -17.67 18.37
N ALA A 184 -2.24 -18.93 18.54
CA ALA A 184 -2.74 -19.75 17.44
C ALA A 184 -4.00 -19.16 16.80
N ILE A 185 -4.93 -18.64 17.60
CA ILE A 185 -6.14 -17.96 17.10
C ILE A 185 -5.75 -16.71 16.31
N LEU A 186 -4.85 -15.89 16.87
CA LEU A 186 -4.36 -14.68 16.20
C LEU A 186 -3.68 -15.02 14.87
N GLY A 187 -2.79 -16.01 14.84
CA GLY A 187 -2.14 -16.45 13.60
C GLY A 187 -3.11 -16.99 12.57
N GLY A 188 -4.20 -17.64 13.00
CA GLY A 188 -5.29 -18.05 12.12
C GLY A 188 -6.03 -16.86 11.51
N ILE A 189 -6.34 -15.83 12.31
CA ILE A 189 -6.96 -14.58 11.83
C ILE A 189 -6.02 -13.86 10.85
N GLU A 190 -4.74 -13.73 11.19
CA GLU A 190 -3.72 -13.12 10.33
C GLU A 190 -3.61 -13.85 8.98
N LEU A 191 -3.65 -15.19 8.99
CA LEU A 191 -3.64 -15.99 7.77
C LEU A 191 -4.88 -15.73 6.90
N VAL A 192 -6.07 -15.68 7.50
CA VAL A 192 -7.31 -15.36 6.76
C VAL A 192 -7.24 -13.95 6.16
N CYS A 193 -6.76 -12.97 6.92
CA CYS A 193 -6.54 -11.61 6.43
C CYS A 193 -5.52 -11.56 5.30
N LEU A 194 -4.41 -12.30 5.40
CA LEU A 194 -3.37 -12.38 4.38
C LEU A 194 -3.89 -13.01 3.09
N LEU A 195 -4.63 -14.12 3.19
CA LEU A 195 -5.28 -14.77 2.04
C LEU A 195 -6.30 -13.84 1.38
N GLY A 196 -7.12 -13.16 2.18
CA GLY A 196 -8.05 -12.15 1.70
C GLY A 196 -7.37 -11.00 0.96
N ALA A 197 -6.28 -10.48 1.54
CA ALA A 197 -5.46 -9.43 0.94
C ALA A 197 -4.79 -9.91 -0.36
N ALA A 198 -4.30 -11.14 -0.42
CA ALA A 198 -3.71 -11.73 -1.63
C ALA A 198 -4.75 -11.88 -2.76
N VAL A 199 -5.96 -12.34 -2.44
CA VAL A 199 -7.07 -12.41 -3.40
C VAL A 199 -7.42 -11.02 -3.92
N LEU A 200 -7.59 -10.04 -3.03
CA LEU A 200 -7.85 -8.65 -3.43
C LEU A 200 -6.68 -8.08 -4.26
N PHE A 201 -5.44 -8.39 -3.92
CA PHE A 201 -4.26 -7.93 -4.65
C PHE A 201 -4.21 -8.51 -6.06
N HIS A 202 -4.44 -9.81 -6.25
CA HIS A 202 -4.46 -10.44 -7.57
C HIS A 202 -5.62 -9.91 -8.44
N ARG A 203 -6.77 -9.61 -7.82
CA ARG A 203 -7.93 -9.02 -8.51
C ARG A 203 -7.67 -7.58 -8.91
N PHE A 204 -7.20 -6.79 -7.94
CA PHE A 204 -6.22 -5.72 -8.08
C PHE A 204 -5.54 -5.83 -9.43
N ASP A 205 -4.52 -6.68 -9.47
CA ASP A 205 -3.54 -6.83 -10.52
C ASP A 205 -4.14 -7.03 -11.90
N LYS A 206 -4.99 -8.04 -12.00
CA LYS A 206 -5.69 -8.40 -13.23
C LYS A 206 -6.49 -7.24 -13.84
N GLN A 207 -7.16 -6.41 -13.02
CA GLN A 207 -7.97 -5.31 -13.56
C GLN A 207 -7.15 -4.20 -14.21
N ARG A 208 -5.99 -3.84 -13.65
CA ARG A 208 -5.10 -2.86 -14.32
C ARG A 208 -4.41 -3.48 -15.52
N TYR A 209 -4.03 -4.76 -15.45
CA TYR A 209 -3.46 -5.42 -16.61
C TYR A 209 -4.45 -5.40 -17.79
N GLN A 210 -5.74 -5.66 -17.52
CA GLN A 210 -6.79 -5.53 -18.54
C GLN A 210 -6.96 -4.09 -19.02
N ARG A 211 -6.99 -3.10 -18.11
CA ARG A 211 -7.09 -1.68 -18.47
C ARG A 211 -5.92 -1.22 -19.33
N ASP A 212 -4.69 -1.49 -18.90
CA ASP A 212 -3.46 -1.11 -19.60
C ASP A 212 -3.40 -1.79 -20.98
N ARG A 213 -3.91 -3.04 -21.09
CA ARG A 213 -4.05 -3.73 -22.37
C ARG A 213 -5.08 -3.08 -23.29
N GLU A 214 -6.28 -2.77 -22.78
CA GLU A 214 -7.33 -2.09 -23.54
C GLU A 214 -6.88 -0.70 -24.00
N GLU A 215 -6.20 0.06 -23.13
CA GLU A 215 -5.59 1.34 -23.47
C GLU A 215 -4.48 1.19 -24.53
N GLY A 216 -3.65 0.16 -24.42
CA GLY A 216 -2.64 -0.20 -25.42
C GLY A 216 -3.25 -0.53 -26.78
N GLU A 217 -4.25 -1.40 -26.82
CA GLU A 217 -4.98 -1.76 -28.06
C GLU A 217 -5.66 -0.52 -28.68
N ALA A 218 -6.29 0.35 -27.87
CA ALA A 218 -6.88 1.59 -28.35
C ALA A 218 -5.84 2.58 -28.90
N SER A 219 -4.68 2.69 -28.26
CA SER A 219 -3.59 3.55 -28.72
C SER A 219 -2.99 3.07 -30.05
N LEU A 220 -2.84 1.75 -30.21
CA LEU A 220 -2.36 1.13 -31.44
C LEU A 220 -3.34 1.34 -32.60
N VAL A 221 -4.64 1.14 -32.35
CA VAL A 221 -5.68 1.37 -33.37
C VAL A 221 -5.67 2.83 -33.84
N ARG A 222 -5.49 3.80 -32.93
CA ARG A 222 -5.37 5.22 -33.31
C ARG A 222 -4.14 5.48 -34.17
N ALA A 223 -2.98 4.94 -33.79
CA ALA A 223 -1.74 5.08 -34.56
C ALA A 223 -1.86 4.47 -35.98
N LEU A 224 -2.51 3.31 -36.11
CA LEU A 224 -2.76 2.67 -37.40
C LEU A 224 -3.72 3.49 -38.28
N LEU A 225 -4.77 4.06 -37.70
CA LEU A 225 -5.70 4.92 -38.43
C LEU A 225 -5.03 6.20 -38.92
N GLU A 226 -4.16 6.81 -38.11
CA GLU A 226 -3.37 7.98 -38.53
C GLU A 226 -2.42 7.63 -39.68
N ALA A 227 -1.70 6.50 -39.58
CA ALA A 227 -0.82 6.03 -40.65
C ALA A 227 -1.59 5.77 -41.96
N GLN A 228 -2.74 5.08 -41.88
CA GLN A 228 -3.56 4.81 -43.05
C GLN A 228 -4.15 6.09 -43.66
N ASN A 229 -4.48 7.09 -42.83
CA ASN A 229 -4.97 8.37 -43.31
C ASN A 229 -3.88 9.16 -44.07
N ILE A 230 -2.64 9.14 -43.57
CA ILE A 230 -1.48 9.76 -44.25
C ILE A 230 -1.24 9.10 -45.61
N ASP A 231 -1.28 7.77 -45.67
CA ASP A 231 -1.07 7.01 -46.91
C ASP A 231 -2.11 7.40 -47.99
N ARG A 232 -3.40 7.50 -47.59
CA ARG A 232 -4.46 7.99 -48.49
C ARG A 232 -4.22 9.42 -48.98
N GLN A 233 -3.67 10.30 -48.14
CA GLN A 233 -3.35 11.67 -48.55
C GLN A 233 -2.20 11.71 -49.57
N ILE A 234 -1.17 10.89 -49.37
CA ILE A 234 -0.04 10.77 -50.30
C ILE A 234 -0.52 10.24 -51.65
N ASP A 235 -1.34 9.18 -51.66
CA ASP A 235 -1.92 8.63 -52.89
C ASP A 235 -2.85 9.61 -53.62
N GLY A 236 -3.58 10.43 -52.86
CA GLY A 236 -4.37 11.53 -53.41
C GLY A 236 -3.50 12.58 -54.10
N ALA A 237 -2.46 13.06 -53.41
CA ALA A 237 -1.53 14.04 -53.95
C ALA A 237 -0.77 13.52 -55.18
N ARG A 238 -0.32 12.26 -55.16
CA ARG A 238 0.37 11.62 -56.29
C ARG A 238 -0.48 11.61 -57.55
N ARG A 239 -1.75 11.20 -57.43
CA ARG A 239 -2.69 11.20 -58.56
C ARG A 239 -2.94 12.61 -59.11
N GLN A 240 -3.07 13.60 -58.24
CA GLN A 240 -3.28 14.98 -58.67
C GLN A 240 -2.10 15.52 -59.48
N ILE A 241 -0.86 15.25 -59.03
CA ILE A 241 0.36 15.60 -59.78
C ILE A 241 0.39 14.88 -61.14
N GLU A 242 0.03 13.59 -61.17
CA GLU A 242 -0.02 12.80 -62.41
C GLU A 242 -1.04 13.36 -63.43
N TYR A 243 -2.22 13.77 -62.96
CA TYR A 243 -3.23 14.43 -63.81
C TYR A 243 -2.78 15.81 -64.30
N GLU A 244 -2.13 16.63 -63.46
CA GLU A 244 -1.60 17.93 -63.86
C GLU A 244 -0.52 17.80 -64.95
N ALA A 245 0.41 16.85 -64.78
CA ALA A 245 1.45 16.57 -65.78
C ALA A 245 0.86 16.08 -67.11
N LEU A 246 -0.16 15.22 -67.07
CA LEU A 246 -0.85 14.75 -68.28
C LEU A 246 -1.57 15.90 -68.99
N ALA A 247 -2.25 16.79 -68.24
CA ALA A 247 -2.94 17.94 -68.78
C ALA A 247 -1.97 18.94 -69.44
N GLU A 248 -0.79 19.17 -68.84
CA GLU A 248 0.28 19.97 -69.44
C GLU A 248 0.81 19.34 -70.74
N GLN A 249 1.06 18.02 -70.76
CA GLN A 249 1.50 17.33 -71.98
C GLN A 249 0.48 17.45 -73.12
N VAL A 250 -0.80 17.25 -72.83
CA VAL A 250 -1.87 17.37 -73.84
C VAL A 250 -1.97 18.80 -74.36
N ARG A 251 -1.86 19.82 -73.50
CA ARG A 251 -1.80 21.23 -73.93
C ARG A 251 -0.59 21.51 -74.82
N ALA A 252 0.59 21.01 -74.46
CA ALA A 252 1.80 21.19 -75.26
C ALA A 252 1.69 20.53 -76.65
N GLN A 253 1.14 19.32 -76.72
CA GLN A 253 0.89 18.65 -78.01
C GLN A 253 -0.15 19.38 -78.86
N ALA A 254 -1.22 19.90 -78.27
CA ALA A 254 -2.23 20.67 -78.99
C ALA A 254 -1.65 21.95 -79.61
N LEU A 255 -0.80 22.68 -78.87
CA LEU A 255 -0.10 23.86 -79.38
C LEU A 255 0.87 23.51 -80.52
N ALA A 256 1.60 22.39 -80.41
CA ALA A 256 2.50 21.94 -81.46
C ALA A 256 1.74 21.59 -82.75
N ARG A 257 0.61 20.88 -82.67
CA ARG A 257 -0.24 20.59 -83.85
C ARG A 257 -0.84 21.85 -84.46
N ALA A 258 -1.30 22.79 -83.64
CA ALA A 258 -1.83 24.06 -84.12
C ALA A 258 -0.77 24.88 -84.90
N HIS A 259 0.51 24.75 -84.55
CA HIS A 259 1.63 25.36 -85.28
C HIS A 259 1.89 24.69 -86.63
N GLU A 260 1.77 23.36 -86.74
CA GLU A 260 1.93 22.62 -88.00
C GLU A 260 0.80 22.89 -89.01
N GLU A 261 -0.44 23.08 -88.55
CA GLU A 261 -1.59 23.34 -89.43
C GLU A 261 -1.65 24.80 -89.96
N GLY A 262 -0.70 25.67 -89.60
CA GLY A 262 -0.61 27.03 -90.17
C GLY A 262 -1.76 27.96 -89.77
N LEU A 263 -2.49 27.68 -88.68
CA LEU A 263 -3.70 28.39 -88.27
C LEU A 263 -3.44 29.60 -87.33
N PHE A 264 -2.28 30.26 -87.42
CA PHE A 264 -2.05 31.54 -86.75
C PHE A 264 -1.30 32.54 -87.65
N ASP A 265 -2.08 33.24 -88.48
CA ASP A 265 -1.66 34.52 -89.07
C ASP A 265 -1.60 35.58 -87.95
N SER A 266 -0.49 36.30 -87.92
CA SER A 266 -0.19 37.29 -86.90
C SER A 266 -0.83 38.62 -87.27
N ARG A 267 -1.86 39.05 -86.52
CA ARG A 267 -2.11 40.46 -86.09
C ARG A 267 -3.55 40.63 -85.59
N VAL A 268 -3.72 40.92 -84.30
CA VAL A 268 -4.38 42.16 -83.83
C VAL A 268 -3.79 42.53 -82.47
N GLY A 269 -3.01 43.60 -82.44
CA GLY A 269 -2.90 44.45 -81.25
C GLY A 269 -4.07 45.44 -81.23
N GLY A 270 -4.69 45.66 -80.07
CA GLY A 270 -5.76 46.64 -79.94
C GLY A 270 -6.57 46.54 -78.65
N GLN A 271 -6.09 47.21 -77.60
CA GLN A 271 -6.83 47.99 -76.59
C GLN A 271 -8.34 47.71 -76.38
N GLY A 272 -8.70 47.35 -75.13
CA GLY A 272 -10.05 47.45 -74.59
C GLY A 272 -10.04 47.53 -73.06
N ARG A 273 -10.28 48.73 -72.51
CA ARG A 273 -10.44 49.05 -71.08
C ARG A 273 -11.74 48.47 -70.50
N SER A 274 -11.68 48.02 -69.24
CA SER A 274 -12.67 48.16 -68.14
C SER A 274 -12.31 47.11 -67.07
N GLY A 275 -12.17 47.34 -65.78
CA GLY A 275 -12.46 48.42 -64.85
C GLY A 275 -12.23 47.83 -63.45
N SER A 276 -11.84 48.65 -62.47
CA SER A 276 -11.49 48.25 -61.10
C SER A 276 -12.41 47.20 -60.48
N ARG A 277 -11.80 46.21 -59.82
CA ARG A 277 -12.27 45.75 -58.50
C ARG A 277 -11.08 45.24 -57.70
N ASP A 278 -10.87 45.91 -56.58
CA ASP A 278 -9.83 45.71 -55.58
C ASP A 278 -9.75 44.26 -55.07
N PRO A 279 -8.59 43.82 -54.53
CA PRO A 279 -8.47 42.51 -53.90
C PRO A 279 -9.29 42.47 -52.60
N PRO A 280 -10.03 41.39 -52.29
CA PRO A 280 -10.46 41.16 -50.92
C PRO A 280 -9.24 40.83 -50.05
N PRO A 281 -9.24 41.27 -48.79
CA PRO A 281 -8.05 41.41 -47.98
C PRO A 281 -7.60 40.08 -47.38
N TYR A 282 -6.31 40.01 -47.03
CA TYR A 282 -5.82 39.08 -46.02
C TYR A 282 -6.67 39.18 -44.76
N GLY A 283 -7.47 38.15 -44.49
CA GLY A 283 -8.20 37.95 -43.24
C GLY A 283 -7.36 37.13 -42.28
N THR A 284 -6.87 37.81 -41.25
CA THR A 284 -6.16 37.25 -40.09
C THR A 284 -7.01 36.20 -39.39
N PHE A 285 -6.43 35.01 -39.16
CA PHE A 285 -7.02 34.02 -38.25
C PHE A 285 -6.93 34.57 -36.83
N ASP A 286 -8.09 34.92 -36.28
CA ASP A 286 -8.23 35.46 -34.94
C ASP A 286 -7.81 34.41 -33.90
N ARG A 287 -6.88 34.83 -33.03
CA ARG A 287 -6.31 34.04 -31.94
C ARG A 287 -6.71 34.70 -30.63
N SER A 288 -7.85 34.29 -30.08
CA SER A 288 -8.20 34.40 -28.65
C SER A 288 -9.59 33.77 -28.48
N SER A 289 -9.88 32.89 -27.54
CA SER A 289 -9.31 32.75 -26.22
C SER A 289 -9.79 31.42 -25.60
N ALA A 290 -8.90 30.62 -25.03
CA ALA A 290 -9.20 29.80 -23.86
C ALA A 290 -7.93 29.20 -23.23
N ALA A 291 -7.57 29.77 -22.08
CA ALA A 291 -7.04 29.09 -20.90
C ALA A 291 -5.58 28.59 -20.87
N SER A 292 -4.71 29.50 -20.41
CA SER A 292 -3.90 29.35 -19.18
C SER A 292 -3.22 28.00 -18.88
N ARG A 293 -1.90 27.96 -19.05
CA ARG A 293 -0.99 27.11 -18.24
C ARG A 293 -0.27 27.99 -17.22
N GLN A 294 -0.50 27.69 -15.95
CA GLN A 294 0.22 28.22 -14.79
C GLN A 294 1.25 27.18 -14.33
N LYS A 295 2.40 27.67 -13.88
CA LYS A 295 3.57 26.93 -13.37
C LYS A 295 3.24 25.98 -12.19
N PRO A 296 4.12 24.99 -11.92
CA PRO A 296 4.14 24.25 -10.67
C PRO A 296 4.81 25.11 -9.58
N ASN A 297 4.19 25.19 -8.40
CA ASN A 297 4.88 25.47 -7.15
C ASN A 297 4.77 24.22 -6.28
N GLY A 298 5.92 23.77 -5.77
CA GLY A 298 6.00 22.79 -4.71
C GLY A 298 5.55 23.37 -3.38
N TYR A 299 4.89 22.53 -2.60
CA TYR A 299 5.23 22.11 -1.24
C TYR A 299 4.63 20.73 -1.04
#